data_AF-A0A1E5P0I8-F1
#
_entry.id   AF-A0A1E5P0I8-F1
#
_cell.length_a   1.000
_cell.length_b   1.000
_cell.length_c   1.000
_cell.angle_alpha   90.00
_cell.angle_beta   90.00
_cell.angle_gamma   90.00
#
_symmetry.space_group_name_H-M   'P 1'
#
loop_
_entity.id
_entity.type
_entity.pdbx_description
1 polymer ?
#
loop_
_entity_poly.entity_id
_entity_poly.type
_entity_poly.pdbx_seq_one_letter_code
_entity_poly.pdbx_strand_id
1 'polypeptide(L)' 'MKPIDEQHIAEPGLVVLDITGGDEDTVQAVMAALEGLWATSGIGPMRRDPGEPGVRARIYADVLRPGREAP' A
#
# COMPACT_ATOMS: atom_id res chain seq x y z
N MET A 1 -2.18 -10.60 -8.71
CA MET A 1 -2.58 -9.19 -8.47
C MET A 1 -3.73 -8.77 -9.40
N LYS A 2 -4.78 -8.07 -8.90
CA LYS A 2 -5.81 -7.46 -9.77
C LYS A 2 -5.22 -6.22 -10.46
N PRO A 3 -5.65 -5.84 -11.68
CA PRO A 3 -5.24 -4.54 -12.26
C PRO A 3 -5.66 -3.37 -11.35
N ILE A 4 -4.97 -2.24 -11.47
CA ILE A 4 -5.39 -0.99 -10.84
C ILE A 4 -6.46 -0.38 -11.75
N ASP A 5 -7.67 -0.17 -11.21
CA ASP A 5 -8.77 0.46 -11.93
C ASP A 5 -8.55 1.98 -11.98
N GLU A 6 -8.80 2.61 -13.13
CA GLU A 6 -8.72 4.06 -13.33
C GLU A 6 -9.68 4.81 -12.38
N GLN A 7 -10.80 4.19 -12.00
CA GLN A 7 -11.72 4.74 -10.99
C GLN A 7 -11.05 5.02 -9.64
N HIS A 8 -9.99 4.27 -9.30
CA HIS A 8 -9.22 4.49 -8.07
C HIS A 8 -8.17 5.61 -8.19
N ILE A 9 -8.06 6.28 -9.34
CA ILE A 9 -7.13 7.41 -9.57
C ILE A 9 -7.90 8.63 -10.12
N ALA A 10 -9.24 8.58 -10.12
CA ALA A 10 -10.08 9.63 -10.66
C ALA A 10 -9.95 10.96 -9.88
N GLU A 11 -9.67 10.88 -8.58
CA GLU A 11 -9.46 12.04 -7.72
C GLU A 11 -7.96 12.36 -7.57
N PRO A 12 -7.53 13.62 -7.72
CA PRO A 12 -6.15 14.01 -7.46
C PRO A 12 -5.79 13.72 -6.00
N GLY A 13 -4.61 13.15 -5.79
CA GLY A 13 -4.13 12.77 -4.46
C GLY A 13 -4.27 11.28 -4.14
N LEU A 14 -5.17 10.55 -4.80
CA LEU A 14 -5.31 9.11 -4.57
C LEU A 14 -4.25 8.32 -5.36
N VAL A 15 -3.45 7.53 -4.64
CA VAL A 15 -2.44 6.62 -5.21
C VAL A 15 -2.70 5.20 -4.76
N VAL A 16 -2.36 4.26 -5.64
CA VAL A 16 -2.42 2.82 -5.36
C VAL A 16 -1.02 2.24 -5.44
N LEU A 17 -0.55 1.64 -4.35
CA LEU A 17 0.77 1.00 -4.28
C LEU A 17 0.60 -0.51 -4.22
N ASP A 18 1.22 -1.21 -5.16
CA ASP A 18 1.37 -2.66 -5.14
C ASP A 18 2.77 -3.01 -4.63
N ILE A 19 2.83 -3.65 -3.47
CA ILE A 19 4.07 -4.00 -2.78
C ILE A 19 4.29 -5.50 -2.90
N THR A 20 5.52 -5.90 -3.20
CA THR A 20 5.97 -7.29 -3.13
C THR A 20 7.20 -7.35 -2.24
N GLY A 21 7.15 -8.15 -1.17
CA GLY A 21 8.27 -8.40 -0.27
C GLY A 21 8.59 -9.89 -0.17
N GLY A 22 9.75 -10.24 0.37
CA GLY A 22 10.15 -11.64 0.57
C GLY A 22 9.31 -12.37 1.63
N ASP A 23 8.82 -11.63 2.63
CA ASP A 23 8.09 -12.12 3.79
C ASP A 23 7.06 -11.09 4.29
N GLU A 24 6.19 -11.52 5.21
CA GLU A 24 5.09 -10.69 5.73
C GLU A 24 5.62 -9.55 6.61
N ASP A 25 6.70 -9.77 7.37
CA ASP A 25 7.28 -8.77 8.27
C ASP A 25 7.85 -7.58 7.49
N THR A 26 8.52 -7.85 6.37
CA THR A 26 9.04 -6.83 5.45
C THR A 26 7.90 -6.03 4.83
N VAL A 27 6.86 -6.71 4.33
CA VAL A 27 5.69 -6.02 3.75
C VAL A 27 4.98 -5.19 4.81
N GLN A 28 4.84 -5.71 6.04
CA GLN A 28 4.24 -5.00 7.17
C GLN A 28 5.03 -3.73 7.53
N ALA A 29 6.36 -3.81 7.56
CA ALA A 29 7.22 -2.67 7.86
C ALA A 29 7.07 -1.55 6.81
N VAL A 30 6.97 -1.90 5.53
CA VAL A 30 6.70 -0.93 4.47
C VAL A 30 5.33 -0.28 4.63
N MET A 31 4.28 -1.05 4.92
CA MET A 31 2.93 -0.50 5.16
C MET A 31 2.91 0.46 6.35
N ALA A 32 3.58 0.13 7.45
CA ALA A 32 3.67 0.98 8.63
C ALA A 32 4.44 2.29 8.35
N ALA A 33 5.52 2.24 7.57
CA ALA A 33 6.24 3.43 7.14
C ALA A 33 5.36 4.34 6.26
N LEU A 34 4.58 3.75 5.36
CA LEU A 34 3.65 4.50 4.53
C LEU A 34 2.54 5.15 5.37
N GLU A 35 2.01 4.46 6.38
CA GLU A 35 1.00 5.03 7.31
C GLU A 35 1.54 6.25 8.07
N GLY A 36 2.84 6.25 8.38
CA GLY A 36 3.54 7.42 8.93
C GLY A 36 3.53 8.62 7.98
N LEU A 37 3.63 8.39 6.67
CA LEU A 37 3.65 9.43 5.64
C LEU A 37 2.24 9.91 5.25
N TRP A 38 1.29 8.98 5.10
CA TRP A 38 -0.07 9.26 4.66
C TRP A 38 -1.09 8.55 5.56
N ALA A 39 -1.88 9.33 6.31
CA ALA A 39 -2.78 8.80 7.34
C ALA A 39 -3.81 7.77 6.81
N THR A 40 -4.08 7.78 5.51
CA THR A 40 -5.03 6.87 4.85
C THR A 40 -4.42 5.56 4.37
N SER A 41 -3.10 5.43 4.35
CA SER A 41 -2.38 4.31 3.72
C SER A 41 -2.26 3.06 4.62
N GLY A 42 -3.21 2.87 5.54
CA GLY A 42 -3.14 1.88 6.61
C GLY A 42 -2.93 0.44 6.14
N ILE A 43 -2.76 -0.47 7.10
CA ILE A 43 -2.42 -1.87 6.87
C ILE A 43 -3.53 -2.60 6.12
N GLY A 44 -3.21 -3.06 4.91
CA GLY A 44 -4.09 -3.85 4.06
C GLY A 44 -3.86 -5.36 4.18
N PRO A 45 -4.76 -6.18 3.62
CA PRO A 45 -4.59 -7.63 3.60
C PRO A 45 -3.40 -8.04 2.72
N MET A 46 -2.49 -8.81 3.30
CA MET A 46 -1.40 -9.45 2.58
C MET A 46 -1.85 -10.77 1.93
N ARG A 47 -1.31 -11.10 0.77
CA ARG A 47 -1.61 -12.34 0.04
C ARG A 47 -0.33 -12.97 -0.51
N ARG A 48 -0.31 -14.30 -0.55
CA ARG A 48 0.66 -15.09 -1.31
C ARG A 48 -0.05 -15.68 -2.52
N ASP A 49 0.41 -15.35 -3.71
CA ASP A 49 -0.14 -15.88 -4.95
C ASP A 49 0.58 -17.22 -5.27
N PRO A 50 -0.13 -18.33 -5.54
CA PRO A 50 0.51 -19.61 -5.85
C PRO A 50 1.44 -19.51 -7.07
N GLY A 51 2.68 -19.97 -6.92
CA GLY A 51 3.70 -19.91 -7.98
C GLY A 51 4.47 -18.58 -8.07
N GLU A 52 4.06 -17.57 -7.29
CA GLU A 52 4.76 -16.30 -7.18
C GLU A 52 5.61 -16.27 -5.90
N PRO A 53 6.90 -15.89 -5.98
CA PRO A 53 7.73 -15.75 -4.79
C PRO A 53 7.29 -14.54 -3.97
N GLY A 54 7.25 -14.72 -2.65
CA GLY A 54 7.03 -13.65 -1.68
C GLY A 54 5.58 -13.36 -1.31
N VAL A 55 5.40 -12.20 -0.69
CA VAL A 55 4.14 -11.71 -0.13
C VAL A 55 3.79 -10.41 -0.83
N ARG A 56 2.53 -10.27 -1.21
CA ARG A 56 2.01 -9.10 -1.91
C ARG A 56 0.97 -8.38 -1.06
N ALA A 57 1.00 -7.05 -1.10
CA ALA A 57 -0.02 -6.20 -0.51
C ALA A 57 -0.38 -5.08 -1.47
N ARG A 58 -1.62 -4.59 -1.35
CA ARG A 58 -2.08 -3.38 -2.04
C ARG A 58 -2.50 -2.36 -1.01
N ILE A 59 -2.03 -1.14 -1.17
CA ILE A 59 -2.38 0.01 -0.34
C ILE A 59 -3.04 1.09 -1.22
N TYR A 60 -4.05 1.74 -0.65
CA TYR A 60 -4.64 2.95 -1.19
C TYR A 60 -4.29 4.10 -0.26
N ALA A 61 -3.75 5.19 -0.78
CA ALA A 61 -3.35 6.34 0.01
C ALA A 61 -3.78 7.63 -0.67
N ASP A 62 -4.31 8.57 0.09
CA ASP A 62 -4.50 9.96 -0.30
C ASP A 62 -3.26 10.75 0.15
N VAL A 63 -2.40 11.13 -0.80
CA VAL A 63 -1.14 11.83 -0.50
C VAL A 63 -1.36 13.26 0.00
N LEU A 64 -2.58 13.79 -0.13
CA LEU A 64 -2.96 15.09 0.42
C LEU A 64 -3.31 15.00 1.91
N ARG A 65 -3.37 13.80 2.48
CA ARG A 65 -3.62 13.58 3.91
C ARG A 65 -2.34 13.17 4.64
N PRO A 66 -1.61 14.13 5.23
CA PRO A 66 -0.37 13.84 5.94
C PRO A 66 -0.61 12.84 7.08
N GLY A 67 0.31 11.89 7.20
CA GLY A 67 0.37 10.94 8.32
C GLY A 67 1.04 11.56 9.55
N ARG A 68 1.27 10.72 10.57
CA ARG A 68 1.83 11.15 11.87
C ARG A 68 3.25 11.71 11.80
N GLU A 69 4.00 11.43 10.73
CA GLU A 69 5.40 11.80 10.55
C GLU A 69 5.62 12.96 9.57
N ALA A 70 4.56 13.51 8.96
CA ALA A 70 4.68 14.65 8.05
C ALA A 70 4.76 15.99 8.83
N PRO A 71 5.68 16.91 8.48
CA PRO A 71 5.86 18.21 9.14
C PRO A 71 4.69 19.18 8.93
#